data_AF-S0IU75-F1
#
_entry.id   AF-S0IU75-F1
#
_cell.length_a   1.000
_cell.length_b   1.000
_cell.length_c   1.000
_cell.angle_alpha   90.00
_cell.angle_beta   90.00
_cell.angle_gamma   90.00
#
_symmetry.space_group_name_H-M   'P 1'
#
loop_
_entity.id
_entity.type
_entity.pdbx_description
1 polymer ?
#
loop_
_entity_poly.entity_id
_entity_poly.type
_entity_poly.pdbx_seq_one_letter_code
_entity_poly.pdbx_strand_id
1 'polypeptide(L)'
;MKSMSFSREDCKYTKFNIENHKIEFDVSGEHGVLISIPFTDDTPQCIKDKLNDIIYQGMEEWSKTESDMDIPKSEKLLLCVRMQVLCHNDEELSPQYYISVVITDPIEYWVDIDKTVNIFSETSKFRNEFISYCQWQLNKVLFPF
;
A
#
# COMPACT_ATOMS: atom_id res chain seq x y z
N MET A 1 -32.48 -0.77 -3.45
CA MET A 1 -31.23 -0.52 -4.19
C MET A 1 -30.36 -1.77 -4.12
N LYS A 2 -29.73 -2.18 -5.23
CA LYS A 2 -28.68 -3.21 -5.17
C LYS A 2 -27.45 -2.54 -4.57
N SER A 3 -27.03 -2.96 -3.38
CA SER A 3 -25.69 -2.69 -2.88
C SER A 3 -24.71 -3.18 -3.96
N MET A 4 -23.92 -2.27 -4.52
CA MET A 4 -22.75 -2.67 -5.30
C MET A 4 -21.72 -3.18 -4.31
N SER A 5 -21.57 -4.51 -4.23
CA SER A 5 -20.49 -5.13 -3.49
C SER A 5 -19.34 -5.39 -4.47
N PHE A 6 -18.18 -4.79 -4.23
CA PHE A 6 -16.97 -5.19 -4.95
C PHE A 6 -16.63 -6.64 -4.65
N SER A 7 -16.21 -7.39 -5.67
CA SER A 7 -15.67 -8.73 -5.43
C SER A 7 -14.19 -8.64 -5.07
N ARG A 8 -13.67 -9.65 -4.36
CA ARG A 8 -12.23 -9.78 -4.09
C ARG A 8 -11.39 -9.81 -5.37
N GLU A 9 -11.94 -10.33 -6.47
CA GLU A 9 -11.25 -10.37 -7.76
C GLU A 9 -11.14 -9.00 -8.41
N ASP A 10 -12.16 -8.14 -8.24
CA ASP A 10 -12.14 -6.76 -8.74
C ASP A 10 -11.21 -5.87 -7.92
N CYS A 11 -10.98 -6.22 -6.65
CA CYS A 11 -10.10 -5.51 -5.71
C CYS A 11 -8.64 -5.97 -5.72
N LYS A 12 -8.23 -6.83 -6.66
CA LYS A 12 -6.80 -7.14 -6.83
C LYS A 12 -6.05 -5.88 -7.25
N TYR A 13 -4.91 -5.58 -6.63
CA TYR A 13 -4.13 -4.36 -6.93
C TYR A 13 -3.77 -4.22 -8.41
N THR A 14 -3.60 -5.34 -9.12
CA THR A 14 -3.34 -5.40 -10.56
C THR A 14 -4.52 -5.00 -11.46
N LYS A 15 -5.71 -4.76 -10.87
CA LYS A 15 -6.88 -4.25 -11.59
C LYS A 15 -6.93 -2.72 -11.63
N PHE A 16 -6.10 -2.04 -10.86
CA PHE A 16 -6.06 -0.59 -10.76
C PHE A 16 -4.97 0.00 -11.66
N ASN A 17 -5.06 1.30 -11.92
CA ASN A 17 -3.97 2.05 -12.53
C ASN A 17 -2.94 2.40 -11.47
N ILE A 18 -1.85 1.63 -11.39
CA ILE A 18 -0.79 1.84 -10.41
C ILE A 18 0.02 3.08 -10.81
N GLU A 19 0.19 4.04 -9.90
CA GLU A 19 0.91 5.29 -10.18
C GLU A 19 2.39 5.28 -9.78
N ASN A 20 2.72 4.55 -8.72
CA ASN A 20 4.07 4.56 -8.16
C ASN A 20 4.88 3.35 -8.62
N HIS A 21 6.07 3.62 -9.15
CA HIS A 21 6.92 2.59 -9.77
C HIS A 21 8.38 2.62 -9.34
N LYS A 22 8.78 3.58 -8.51
CA LYS A 22 10.17 3.79 -8.10
C LYS A 22 10.29 3.75 -6.58
N ILE A 23 11.49 3.41 -6.12
CA ILE A 23 11.84 3.62 -4.71
C ILE A 23 12.02 5.13 -4.50
N GLU A 24 11.36 5.66 -3.48
CA GLU A 24 11.37 7.08 -3.11
C GLU A 24 11.94 7.22 -1.70
N PHE A 25 12.71 8.29 -1.47
CA PHE A 25 13.27 8.64 -0.17
C PHE A 25 12.72 10.02 0.18
N ASP A 26 12.03 10.10 1.31
CA ASP A 26 11.54 11.35 1.87
C ASP A 26 12.25 11.62 3.20
N VAL A 27 12.73 12.84 3.35
CA VAL A 27 13.44 13.32 4.55
C VAL A 27 12.61 14.45 5.13
N SER A 28 11.64 14.10 5.98
CA SER A 28 10.97 15.08 6.80
C SER A 28 11.84 15.37 8.02
N GLY A 29 12.23 16.63 8.22
CA GLY A 29 13.16 17.04 9.27
C GLY A 29 12.75 16.70 10.71
N GLU A 30 11.53 16.19 10.93
CA GLU A 30 11.00 15.79 12.24
C GLU A 30 10.76 14.28 12.40
N HIS A 31 10.83 13.46 11.34
CA HIS A 31 10.44 12.04 11.41
C HIS A 31 11.44 11.05 10.81
N GLY A 32 12.65 11.51 10.49
CA GLY A 32 13.68 10.65 9.92
C GLY A 32 13.59 10.47 8.42
N VAL A 33 14.09 9.34 7.94
CA VAL A 33 14.08 8.96 6.52
C VAL A 33 12.96 7.96 6.28
N LEU A 34 11.92 8.36 5.54
CA LEU A 34 10.88 7.47 5.05
C LEU A 34 11.29 6.94 3.68
N ILE A 35 11.44 5.62 3.58
CA ILE A 35 11.76 4.94 2.33
C ILE A 35 10.51 4.24 1.83
N SER A 36 10.06 4.58 0.62
CA SER A 36 8.89 3.98 -0.02
C SER A 36 9.33 3.07 -1.15
N ILE A 37 8.97 1.79 -1.06
CA ILE A 37 9.31 0.73 -2.01
C ILE A 37 8.04 0.35 -2.77
N PRO A 38 8.03 0.36 -4.12
CA PRO A 38 6.86 -0.01 -4.90
C PRO A 38 6.61 -1.52 -4.85
N PHE A 39 5.36 -1.92 -5.06
CA PHE A 39 5.03 -3.32 -5.35
C PHE A 39 5.45 -3.67 -6.78
N THR A 40 5.98 -4.87 -6.94
CA THR A 40 6.57 -5.38 -8.19
C THR A 40 6.22 -6.85 -8.41
N ASP A 41 6.49 -7.38 -9.59
CA ASP A 41 6.18 -8.77 -9.94
C ASP A 41 6.90 -9.79 -9.06
N ASP A 42 8.09 -9.46 -8.56
CA ASP A 42 8.88 -10.28 -7.63
C ASP A 42 8.47 -10.12 -6.16
N THR A 43 7.48 -9.28 -5.84
CA THR A 43 6.96 -9.17 -4.47
C THR A 43 6.37 -10.51 -4.01
N PRO A 44 6.73 -11.01 -2.81
CA PRO A 44 6.20 -12.26 -2.28
C PRO A 44 4.68 -12.32 -2.28
N GLN A 45 4.13 -13.49 -2.62
CA GLN A 45 2.69 -13.66 -2.79
C GLN A 45 1.92 -13.34 -1.51
N CYS A 46 2.43 -13.70 -0.33
CA CYS A 46 1.77 -13.39 0.94
C CYS A 46 1.63 -11.87 1.19
N ILE A 47 2.58 -11.06 0.73
CA ILE A 47 2.54 -9.60 0.83
C ILE A 47 1.53 -9.03 -0.17
N LYS A 48 1.49 -9.57 -1.40
CA LYS A 48 0.46 -9.23 -2.39
C LYS A 48 -0.95 -9.58 -1.93
N ASP A 49 -1.13 -10.73 -1.30
CA ASP A 49 -2.41 -11.17 -0.75
C ASP A 49 -2.88 -10.21 0.35
N LYS A 50 -1.97 -9.81 1.24
CA LYS A 50 -2.27 -8.81 2.26
C LYS A 50 -2.65 -7.45 1.67
N LEU A 51 -1.96 -6.99 0.63
CA LEU A 51 -2.32 -5.77 -0.08
C LEU A 51 -3.73 -5.86 -0.66
N ASN A 52 -4.06 -6.97 -1.34
CA ASN A 52 -5.39 -7.19 -1.90
C ASN A 52 -6.48 -7.19 -0.82
N ASP A 53 -6.19 -7.75 0.36
CA ASP A 53 -7.11 -7.70 1.50
C ASP A 53 -7.36 -6.27 1.99
N ILE A 54 -6.30 -5.44 2.08
CA ILE A 54 -6.40 -4.03 2.49
C ILE A 54 -7.25 -3.25 1.47
N ILE A 55 -6.99 -3.43 0.18
CA ILE A 55 -7.75 -2.77 -0.90
C ILE A 55 -9.21 -3.20 -0.85
N TYR A 56 -9.48 -4.51 -0.74
CA TYR A 56 -10.84 -5.02 -0.66
C TYR A 56 -11.61 -4.42 0.52
N GLN A 57 -10.98 -4.35 1.71
CA GLN A 57 -11.60 -3.73 2.89
C GLN A 57 -11.87 -2.23 2.66
N GLY A 58 -10.92 -1.49 2.09
CA GLY A 58 -11.10 -0.08 1.77
C GLY A 58 -12.25 0.16 0.78
N MET A 59 -12.31 -0.62 -0.31
CA MET A 59 -13.38 -0.52 -1.30
C MET A 59 -14.74 -0.93 -0.72
N GLU A 60 -14.78 -1.93 0.16
CA GLU A 60 -16.00 -2.35 0.84
C GLU A 60 -16.50 -1.25 1.80
N GLU A 61 -15.60 -0.61 2.55
CA GLU A 61 -15.93 0.53 3.42
C GLU A 61 -16.48 1.70 2.60
N TRP A 62 -15.79 2.08 1.51
CA TRP A 62 -16.24 3.16 0.63
C TRP A 62 -17.61 2.88 0.01
N SER A 63 -17.87 1.64 -0.41
CA SER A 63 -19.19 1.23 -0.94
C SER A 63 -20.34 1.31 0.07
N LYS A 64 -20.04 1.29 1.36
CA LYS A 64 -21.04 1.42 2.43
C LYS A 64 -21.31 2.88 2.78
N THR A 65 -20.32 3.75 2.66
CA THR A 65 -20.47 5.18 2.97
C THR A 65 -21.15 5.93 1.84
N GLU A 66 -20.88 5.57 0.59
CA GLU A 66 -21.40 6.24 -0.60
C GLU A 66 -22.55 5.47 -1.25
N SER A 67 -23.56 5.07 -0.46
CA SER A 67 -24.64 4.17 -0.89
C SER A 67 -25.48 4.65 -2.08
N ASP A 68 -25.37 5.92 -2.44
CA ASP A 68 -26.10 6.57 -3.54
C ASP A 68 -25.20 6.99 -4.73
N MET A 69 -23.87 6.82 -4.63
CA MET A 69 -22.94 7.17 -5.72
C MET A 69 -22.47 5.92 -6.49
N ASP A 70 -22.28 6.08 -7.79
CA ASP A 70 -21.73 5.03 -8.66
C ASP A 70 -20.21 5.01 -8.52
N ILE A 71 -19.69 4.21 -7.58
CA ILE A 71 -18.25 4.10 -7.36
C ILE A 71 -17.59 3.58 -8.65
N PRO A 72 -16.56 4.27 -9.18
CA PRO A 72 -15.87 3.81 -10.37
C PRO A 72 -15.32 2.39 -10.20
N LYS A 73 -15.31 1.64 -11.30
CA LYS A 73 -14.61 0.36 -11.34
C LYS A 73 -13.13 0.54 -11.05
N SER A 74 -12.48 -0.47 -10.46
CA SER A 74 -11.05 -0.44 -10.11
C SER A 74 -10.14 -0.01 -11.26
N GLU A 75 -10.43 -0.44 -12.50
CA GLU A 75 -9.69 -0.06 -13.72
C GLU A 75 -9.72 1.44 -14.06
N LYS A 76 -10.60 2.20 -13.43
CA LYS A 76 -10.70 3.67 -13.57
C LYS A 76 -10.09 4.43 -12.40
N LEU A 77 -9.74 3.73 -11.32
CA LEU A 77 -9.18 4.34 -10.12
C LEU A 77 -7.64 4.35 -10.21
N LEU A 78 -7.05 5.38 -9.62
CA LEU A 78 -5.61 5.48 -9.44
C LEU A 78 -5.25 4.81 -8.11
N LEU A 79 -4.22 3.98 -8.13
CA LEU A 79 -3.74 3.25 -6.96
C LEU A 79 -2.27 3.58 -6.72
N CYS A 80 -1.99 4.12 -5.54
CA CYS A 80 -0.63 4.32 -5.07
C CYS A 80 -0.36 3.42 -3.87
N VAL A 81 0.50 2.41 -4.05
CA VAL A 81 0.77 1.36 -3.05
C VAL A 81 2.25 1.25 -2.73
N ARG A 82 2.61 1.44 -1.47
CA ARG A 82 3.99 1.50 -1.01
C ARG A 82 4.21 0.55 0.16
N MET A 83 5.30 -0.21 0.10
CA MET A 83 5.92 -0.77 1.30
C MET A 83 6.82 0.30 1.88
N GLN A 84 6.58 0.72 3.11
CA GLN A 84 7.26 1.84 3.72
C GLN A 84 8.17 1.36 4.84
N VAL A 85 9.39 1.89 4.87
CA VAL A 85 10.37 1.70 5.93
C VAL A 85 10.67 3.07 6.51
N LEU A 86 10.27 3.29 7.76
CA LEU A 86 10.60 4.51 8.48
C LEU A 86 11.89 4.29 9.28
N CYS A 87 12.97 4.86 8.77
CA CYS A 87 14.30 4.83 9.37
C CYS A 87 14.50 6.09 10.24
N HIS A 88 14.26 5.91 11.54
CA HIS A 88 14.57 6.81 12.67
C HIS A 88 14.36 8.32 12.59
N ASN A 89 13.55 8.78 13.54
CA ASN A 89 13.73 10.01 14.31
C ASN A 89 14.49 9.71 15.63
N ASP A 90 15.07 10.73 16.29
CA ASP A 90 16.02 10.67 17.42
C ASP A 90 15.59 9.89 18.69
N GLU A 91 14.37 9.33 18.77
CA GLU A 91 13.81 8.72 19.99
C GLU A 91 13.59 7.18 19.95
N GLU A 92 13.51 6.53 18.78
CA GLU A 92 13.22 5.09 18.67
C GLU A 92 14.32 4.32 17.93
N LEU A 93 14.95 3.33 18.59
CA LEU A 93 16.10 2.58 18.06
C LEU A 93 15.82 1.54 16.95
N SER A 94 14.57 1.37 16.50
CA SER A 94 14.23 0.34 15.50
C SER A 94 13.42 0.89 14.32
N PRO A 95 13.71 0.48 13.07
CA PRO A 95 12.90 0.87 11.91
C PRO A 95 11.46 0.36 12.03
N GLN A 96 10.51 1.20 11.63
CA GLN A 96 9.10 0.83 11.52
C GLN A 96 8.76 0.46 10.07
N TYR A 97 7.78 -0.43 9.88
CA TYR A 97 7.44 -0.98 8.58
C TYR A 97 5.92 -0.95 8.35
N TYR A 98 5.52 -0.49 7.17
CA TYR A 98 4.10 -0.29 6.84
C TYR A 98 3.77 -0.71 5.41
N ILE A 99 2.49 -0.99 5.16
CA ILE A 99 1.88 -0.97 3.83
C ILE A 99 0.99 0.27 3.77
N SER A 100 1.30 1.17 2.84
CA SER A 100 0.47 2.35 2.53
C SER A 100 -0.29 2.10 1.23
N VAL A 101 -1.58 2.40 1.26
CA VAL A 101 -2.52 2.27 0.13
C VAL A 101 -3.29 3.56 0.03
N VAL A 102 -3.16 4.23 -1.11
CA VAL A 102 -3.96 5.40 -1.47
C VAL A 102 -4.71 5.10 -2.76
N ILE A 103 -6.03 5.30 -2.75
CA ILE A 103 -6.89 5.18 -3.93
C ILE A 103 -7.54 6.53 -4.17
N THR A 104 -7.48 6.99 -5.41
CA THR A 104 -7.96 8.30 -5.85
C THR A 104 -8.87 8.12 -7.06
N ASP A 105 -10.06 8.72 -7.03
CA ASP A 105 -10.85 8.93 -8.24
C ASP A 105 -10.23 10.06 -9.09
N PRO A 106 -9.72 9.77 -10.30
CA PRO A 106 -9.13 10.79 -11.17
C PRO A 106 -10.14 11.79 -11.73
N ILE A 107 -11.45 11.52 -11.64
CA ILE A 107 -12.51 12.42 -12.13
C ILE A 107 -12.82 13.49 -11.08
N GLU A 108 -13.00 13.06 -9.83
CA GLU A 108 -13.34 13.97 -8.74
C GLU A 108 -12.08 14.59 -8.10
N TYR A 109 -10.90 14.01 -8.33
CA TYR A 109 -9.60 14.43 -7.78
C TYR A 109 -9.57 14.46 -6.23
N TRP A 110 -10.34 13.58 -5.59
CA TRP A 110 -10.33 13.39 -4.13
C TRP A 110 -9.71 12.04 -3.77
N VAL A 111 -9.07 11.99 -2.59
CA VAL A 111 -8.57 10.74 -2.02
C VAL A 111 -9.73 10.05 -1.32
N ASP A 112 -10.18 8.95 -1.88
CA ASP A 112 -11.31 8.18 -1.36
C ASP A 112 -10.89 7.17 -0.31
N ILE A 113 -9.69 6.61 -0.45
CA ILE A 113 -9.12 5.66 0.49
C ILE A 113 -7.67 6.05 0.77
N ASP A 114 -7.37 6.28 2.05
CA ASP A 114 -6.01 6.42 2.58
C ASP A 114 -5.85 5.48 3.78
N LYS A 115 -5.07 4.42 3.59
CA LYS A 115 -4.85 3.38 4.60
C LYS A 115 -3.36 3.14 4.77
N THR A 116 -2.90 3.20 6.01
CA THR A 116 -1.55 2.79 6.39
C THR A 116 -1.65 1.70 7.45
N VAL A 117 -1.07 0.53 7.14
CA VAL A 117 -1.10 -0.65 8.00
C VAL A 117 0.30 -0.94 8.53
N ASN A 118 0.45 -0.92 9.85
CA ASN A 118 1.69 -1.33 10.50
C ASN A 118 1.84 -2.86 10.47
N ILE A 119 2.93 -3.39 9.93
CA ILE A 119 3.11 -4.85 9.81
C ILE A 119 3.35 -5.53 11.17
N PHE A 120 3.66 -4.79 12.23
CA PHE A 120 3.91 -5.37 13.57
C PHE A 120 2.64 -5.92 14.21
N SER A 121 1.45 -5.53 13.73
CA SER A 121 0.18 -6.20 14.11
C SER A 121 -0.02 -7.55 13.43
N GLU A 122 0.80 -7.90 12.44
CA GLU A 122 0.68 -9.15 11.69
C GLU A 122 1.48 -10.31 12.32
N THR A 123 1.25 -11.51 11.80
CA THR A 123 1.97 -12.72 12.22
C THR A 123 3.48 -12.57 12.04
N SER A 124 4.27 -13.22 12.90
CA SER A 124 5.73 -13.22 12.80
C SER A 124 6.23 -13.72 11.44
N LYS A 125 5.58 -14.73 10.86
CA LYS A 125 5.90 -15.26 9.54
C LYS A 125 5.76 -14.19 8.45
N PHE A 126 4.62 -13.50 8.42
CA PHE A 126 4.38 -12.41 7.46
C PHE A 126 5.39 -11.28 7.65
N ARG A 127 5.56 -10.83 8.90
CA ARG A 127 6.47 -9.74 9.24
C ARG A 127 7.91 -10.03 8.81
N ASN A 128 8.41 -11.24 9.06
CA ASN A 128 9.77 -11.62 8.69
C ASN A 128 9.97 -11.65 7.17
N GLU A 129 9.00 -12.17 6.42
CA GLU A 129 9.02 -12.16 4.95
C GLU A 129 9.02 -10.72 4.41
N PHE A 130 8.15 -9.87 4.95
CA PHE A 130 8.03 -8.47 4.58
C PHE A 130 9.33 -7.70 4.79
N ILE A 131 9.91 -7.80 5.99
CA ILE A 131 11.17 -7.14 6.34
C ILE A 131 12.30 -7.64 5.44
N SER A 132 12.41 -8.96 5.24
CA SER A 132 13.46 -9.55 4.39
C SER A 132 13.36 -9.04 2.95
N TYR A 133 12.15 -8.97 2.42
CA TYR A 133 11.92 -8.47 1.07
C TYR A 133 12.26 -6.99 0.91
N CYS A 134 11.82 -6.14 1.85
CA CYS A 134 12.16 -4.72 1.85
C CYS A 134 13.68 -4.52 1.90
N GLN A 135 14.37 -5.22 2.80
CA GLN A 135 15.83 -5.16 2.92
C GLN A 135 16.52 -5.62 1.63
N TRP A 136 16.03 -6.68 1.00
CA TRP A 136 16.56 -7.17 -0.27
C TRP A 136 16.40 -6.14 -1.39
N GLN A 137 15.22 -5.53 -1.55
CA GLN A 137 14.99 -4.47 -2.55
C GLN A 137 15.91 -3.26 -2.31
N LEU A 138 16.04 -2.81 -1.06
CA LEU A 138 16.92 -1.69 -0.72
C LEU A 138 18.38 -2.01 -0.99
N ASN A 139 18.86 -3.19 -0.59
CA ASN A 139 20.25 -3.60 -0.84
C ASN A 139 20.57 -3.64 -2.34
N LYS A 140 19.64 -4.15 -3.15
CA LYS A 140 19.78 -4.22 -4.61
C LYS A 140 19.95 -2.83 -5.25
N VAL A 141 19.26 -1.81 -4.71
CA VAL A 141 19.28 -0.45 -5.25
C VAL A 141 20.44 0.39 -4.69
N LEU A 142 20.74 0.26 -3.40
CA LEU A 142 21.76 1.08 -2.72
C LEU A 142 23.18 0.55 -2.91
N PHE A 143 23.34 -0.77 -3.11
CA PHE A 143 24.64 -1.42 -3.28
C PHE A 143 24.68 -2.25 -4.56
N PRO A 144 24.50 -1.63 -5.75
CA PRO A 144 24.63 -2.34 -7.01
C PRO A 144 26.09 -2.77 -7.20
N PHE A 145 26.28 -4.06 -7.52
CA PHE A 145 27.60 -4.62 -7.87
C PHE A 145 28.08 -4.14 -9.24
#